data_AF-A0A431UWZ5-F1
#
_entry.id   AF-A0A431UWZ5-F1
#
_cell.length_a   1.000
_cell.length_b   1.000
_cell.length_c   1.000
_cell.angle_alpha   90.00
_cell.angle_beta   90.00
_cell.angle_gamma   90.00
#
_symmetry.space_group_name_H-M   'P 1'
#
loop_
_entity.id
_entity.type
_entity.pdbx_description
1 polymer ?
#
loop_
_entity_poly.entity_id
_entity_poly.type
_entity_poly.pdbx_seq_one_letter_code
_entity_poly.pdbx_strand_id
1 'polypeptide(L)'
;MLQEESDLAKKLSYIVCMLLLVVSTLSLPKAADAATIINGTFVGVDYTETVAKDGTVERKLSKITLENSSGRTSTFNIDNSAKLYINNTLTTIDGFKAGMKVQATVNLRKVKELRGTSEIEQGAISQNSKEKAGVVTKIDPNGMYISVKLDGGVETTYYINRNTNFIKGSSASRLSELYEGDRVKLRFSSASTSVVSEIEIIASGVAIENLYKGSIQLVNLSGNKLTVKNAQNFENWMFGTSNNSSLTTYTFTNNTDIYAGNKKISKNDLRQYRDSEVYFATVEQFGNEVIKKIIVLENYERSYYEDMTAVNTSFNFINLKTTGRIYFHEGTILVRNGRLVEPSTLTNAGTAYVVTDGVTKDNYAHVINITNDSMSSPNLVKDGLYFAELSYVDGYLAELQDVVHLDNNYWKSTNDLTLSFSNSTNAEVNYNNSTIRIIPNMDLIAYETYYGYFYVQDGHIQAIHLLKSSTKMANQVLTGVIENVNASREEIDVKNVSQWFNGTWLDSGSLNNVELEQTLIIKDGKVIEPSQLKQSDRVVLFTNNSFNTHVLLVN
;
A
#
# COMPACT_ATOMS: atom_id res chain seq x y z
N MET A 1 84.88 0.32 32.73
CA MET A 1 83.46 0.53 32.40
C MET A 1 82.98 -0.26 31.18
N LEU A 2 83.71 -0.36 30.06
CA LEU A 2 83.27 -1.17 28.90
C LEU A 2 83.43 -2.70 29.05
N GLN A 3 84.07 -3.19 30.12
CA GLN A 3 84.32 -4.62 30.32
C GLN A 3 83.33 -5.28 31.30
N GLU A 4 82.63 -4.50 32.13
CA GLU A 4 81.61 -5.03 33.07
C GLU A 4 80.24 -5.22 32.41
N GLU A 5 79.86 -4.41 31.42
CA GLU A 5 78.58 -4.59 30.70
C GLU A 5 78.57 -5.84 29.80
N SER A 6 79.74 -6.27 29.28
CA SER A 6 79.84 -7.46 28.42
C SER A 6 79.60 -8.77 29.19
N ASP A 7 79.98 -8.82 30.47
CA ASP A 7 79.89 -10.04 31.27
C ASP A 7 78.47 -10.26 31.84
N LEU A 8 77.73 -9.17 32.06
CA LEU A 8 76.32 -9.23 32.47
C LEU A 8 75.42 -9.76 31.35
N ALA A 9 75.65 -9.32 30.11
CA ALA A 9 74.87 -9.75 28.95
C ALA A 9 75.05 -11.26 28.64
N LYS A 10 76.26 -11.80 28.83
CA LYS A 10 76.54 -13.23 28.64
C LYS A 10 75.89 -14.11 29.72
N LYS A 11 75.90 -13.65 30.98
CA LYS A 11 75.23 -14.36 32.08
C LYS A 11 73.72 -14.37 31.92
N LEU A 12 73.13 -13.26 31.46
CA LEU A 12 71.70 -13.18 31.21
C LEU A 12 71.27 -14.12 30.06
N SER A 13 72.06 -14.20 28.99
CA SER A 13 71.77 -15.09 27.86
C SER A 13 71.84 -16.57 28.25
N TYR A 14 72.79 -16.97 29.10
CA TYR A 14 72.87 -18.35 29.60
C TYR A 14 71.69 -18.72 30.51
N ILE A 15 71.23 -17.80 31.36
CA ILE A 15 70.08 -18.03 32.24
C ILE A 15 68.80 -18.17 31.42
N VAL A 16 68.61 -17.35 30.38
CA VAL A 16 67.45 -17.43 29.49
C VAL A 16 67.44 -18.73 28.68
N CYS A 17 68.59 -19.16 28.16
CA CYS A 17 68.71 -20.43 27.43
C CYS A 17 68.46 -21.65 28.35
N MET A 18 68.93 -21.63 29.60
CA MET A 18 68.66 -22.68 30.58
C MET A 18 67.16 -22.74 30.95
N LEU A 19 66.50 -21.59 31.14
CA LEU A 19 65.07 -21.57 31.46
C LEU A 19 64.21 -22.11 30.31
N LEU A 20 64.56 -21.80 29.06
CA LEU A 20 63.86 -22.30 27.88
C LEU A 20 64.00 -23.82 27.70
N LEU A 21 65.09 -24.41 28.15
CA LEU A 21 65.32 -25.86 28.06
C LEU A 21 64.59 -26.66 29.15
N VAL A 22 64.32 -26.04 30.31
CA VAL A 22 63.56 -26.69 31.41
C VAL A 22 62.05 -26.64 31.16
N VAL A 23 61.55 -25.64 30.43
CA VAL A 23 60.11 -25.52 30.10
C VAL A 23 59.70 -26.49 28.99
N SER A 24 60.61 -26.94 28.12
CA SER A 24 60.29 -27.86 27.02
C SER A 24 60.23 -29.34 27.43
N THR A 25 60.67 -29.71 28.64
CA THR A 25 60.67 -31.10 29.12
C THR A 25 59.54 -31.44 30.11
N LEU A 26 58.69 -30.48 30.45
CA LEU A 26 57.54 -30.71 31.35
C LEU A 26 56.32 -31.20 30.57
N SER A 27 56.25 -32.51 30.33
CA SER A 27 55.01 -33.16 29.89
C SER A 27 54.02 -33.23 31.06
N LEU A 28 53.07 -32.28 31.09
CA LEU A 28 51.92 -32.34 32.00
C LEU A 28 51.07 -33.57 31.68
N PRO A 29 50.61 -34.35 32.68
CA PRO A 29 49.77 -35.51 32.44
C PRO A 29 48.43 -35.06 31.84
N LYS A 30 48.11 -35.53 30.63
CA LYS A 30 46.76 -35.40 30.08
C LYS A 30 45.83 -36.28 30.92
N ALA A 31 44.95 -35.66 31.70
CA ALA A 31 43.76 -36.33 32.18
C ALA A 31 42.94 -36.73 30.94
N ALA A 32 42.88 -38.03 30.66
CA ALA A 32 41.97 -38.56 29.66
C ALA A 32 40.55 -38.49 30.26
N ASP A 33 39.87 -37.38 30.02
CA ASP A 33 38.46 -37.25 30.31
C ASP A 33 37.71 -38.13 29.29
N ALA A 34 37.32 -39.34 29.71
CA ALA A 34 36.60 -40.28 28.86
C ALA A 34 35.16 -39.78 28.67
N ALA A 35 34.98 -38.81 27.79
CA ALA A 35 33.67 -38.35 27.36
C ALA A 35 33.05 -39.40 26.43
N THR A 36 31.88 -39.91 26.80
CA THR A 36 31.10 -40.82 25.96
C THR A 36 30.19 -40.02 25.06
N ILE A 37 30.25 -40.28 23.76
CA ILE A 37 29.37 -39.68 22.76
C ILE A 37 28.15 -40.58 22.58
N ILE A 38 26.96 -40.03 22.78
CA ILE A 38 25.68 -40.72 22.60
C ILE A 38 24.91 -40.05 21.47
N ASN A 39 24.65 -40.79 20.40
CA ASN A 39 23.81 -40.32 19.29
C ASN A 39 22.38 -40.87 19.48
N GLY A 40 21.39 -40.04 19.19
CA GLY A 40 19.99 -40.44 19.28
C GLY A 40 19.03 -39.37 18.79
N THR A 41 17.74 -39.62 18.98
CA THR A 41 16.65 -38.70 18.70
C THR A 41 16.20 -38.05 20.01
N PHE A 42 16.05 -36.74 20.04
CA PHE A 42 15.57 -36.02 21.22
C PHE A 42 14.08 -36.33 21.44
N VAL A 43 13.71 -36.67 22.68
CA VAL A 43 12.32 -37.01 23.04
C VAL A 43 11.70 -35.93 23.93
N GLY A 44 12.44 -35.46 24.94
CA GLY A 44 11.92 -34.49 25.91
C GLY A 44 12.86 -34.26 27.09
N VAL A 45 12.40 -33.49 28.07
CA VAL A 45 13.21 -33.05 29.23
C VAL A 45 12.41 -33.04 30.53
N ASP A 46 13.12 -33.19 31.64
CA ASP A 46 12.55 -33.07 32.98
C ASP A 46 13.18 -31.89 33.72
N TYR A 47 12.36 -31.15 34.47
CA TYR A 47 12.80 -30.06 35.35
C TYR A 47 12.70 -30.48 36.80
N THR A 48 13.71 -30.11 37.60
CA THR A 48 13.61 -30.11 39.06
C THR A 48 13.07 -28.77 39.51
N GLU A 49 12.02 -28.80 40.33
CA GLU A 49 11.44 -27.60 40.94
C GLU A 49 11.93 -27.48 42.38
N THR A 50 12.41 -26.30 42.75
CA THR A 50 12.73 -25.97 44.15
C THR A 50 11.93 -24.75 44.56
N VAL A 51 11.14 -24.89 45.62
CA VAL A 51 10.36 -23.78 46.21
C VAL A 51 11.29 -23.02 47.14
N ALA A 52 11.54 -21.75 46.83
CA ALA A 52 12.31 -20.85 47.67
C ALA A 52 11.51 -20.46 48.93
N LYS A 53 12.18 -19.97 49.96
CA LYS A 53 11.57 -19.62 51.26
C LYS A 53 10.50 -18.52 51.18
N ASP A 54 10.43 -17.79 50.07
CA ASP A 54 9.45 -16.75 49.77
C ASP A 54 8.24 -17.26 48.96
N GLY A 55 8.16 -18.56 48.68
CA GLY A 55 7.09 -19.19 47.92
C GLY A 55 7.28 -19.19 46.40
N THR A 56 8.39 -18.66 45.88
CA THR A 56 8.69 -18.72 44.43
C THR A 56 9.19 -20.10 44.00
N VAL A 57 8.75 -20.59 42.83
CA VAL A 57 9.14 -21.90 42.28
C VAL A 57 10.23 -21.70 41.23
N GLU A 58 11.45 -22.14 41.53
CA GLU A 58 12.56 -22.13 40.57
C GLU A 58 12.59 -23.48 39.83
N ARG A 59 12.40 -23.45 38.49
CA ARG A 59 12.46 -24.64 37.63
C ARG A 59 13.83 -24.73 36.97
N LYS A 60 14.60 -25.78 37.28
CA LYS A 60 15.92 -26.03 36.70
C LYS A 60 15.90 -27.29 35.85
N LEU A 61 16.44 -27.20 34.64
CA LEU A 61 16.59 -28.36 33.76
C LEU A 61 17.46 -29.41 34.44
N SER A 62 16.96 -30.64 34.55
CA SER A 62 17.59 -31.70 35.35
C SER A 62 17.97 -32.92 34.53
N LYS A 63 17.16 -33.27 33.52
CA LYS A 63 17.38 -34.45 32.68
C LYS A 63 16.93 -34.22 31.24
N ILE A 64 17.54 -34.97 30.33
CA ILE A 64 17.13 -35.08 28.93
C ILE A 64 16.86 -36.55 28.59
N THR A 65 15.88 -36.79 27.73
CA THR A 65 15.52 -38.14 27.25
C THR A 65 15.82 -38.26 25.77
N LEU A 66 16.59 -39.29 25.42
CA LEU A 66 17.00 -39.60 24.05
C LEU A 66 16.51 -41.00 23.66
N GLU A 67 16.14 -41.17 22.41
CA GLU A 67 15.80 -42.46 21.80
C GLU A 67 16.94 -42.92 20.90
N ASN A 68 17.37 -44.17 21.02
CA ASN A 68 18.39 -44.74 20.14
C ASN A 68 17.78 -45.29 18.83
N SER A 69 18.61 -45.73 17.89
CA SER A 69 18.16 -46.29 16.61
C SER A 69 17.32 -47.57 16.70
N SER A 70 17.24 -48.21 17.88
CA SER A 70 16.38 -49.37 18.14
C SER A 70 15.02 -49.00 18.76
N GLY A 71 14.69 -47.70 18.86
CA GLY A 71 13.45 -47.22 19.48
C GLY A 71 13.46 -47.29 21.01
N ARG A 72 14.62 -47.51 21.65
CA ARG A 72 14.74 -47.56 23.11
C ARG A 72 15.09 -46.18 23.64
N THR A 73 14.29 -45.68 24.57
CA THR A 73 14.52 -44.41 25.26
C THR A 73 15.47 -44.56 26.44
N SER A 74 16.26 -43.52 26.70
CA SER A 74 17.21 -43.43 27.82
C SER A 74 17.28 -42.00 28.31
N THR A 75 17.21 -41.83 29.63
CA THR A 75 17.20 -40.52 30.28
C THR A 75 18.53 -40.25 30.97
N PHE A 76 19.11 -39.08 30.72
CA PHE A 76 20.42 -38.68 31.23
C PHE A 76 20.30 -37.42 32.08
N ASN A 77 21.01 -37.37 33.21
CA ASN A 77 21.15 -36.13 33.96
C ASN A 77 21.94 -35.12 33.13
N ILE A 78 21.54 -33.86 33.14
CA ILE A 78 22.25 -32.78 32.46
C ILE A 78 22.92 -31.87 33.46
N ASP A 79 24.10 -31.38 33.11
CA ASP A 79 24.82 -30.43 33.93
C ASP A 79 24.20 -29.02 33.79
N ASN A 80 24.13 -28.26 34.89
CA ASN A 80 23.58 -26.91 34.87
C ASN A 80 24.38 -25.96 33.97
N SER A 81 25.66 -26.26 33.69
CA SER A 81 26.50 -25.49 32.77
C SER A 81 26.65 -26.17 31.40
N ALA A 82 25.76 -27.10 31.04
CA ALA A 82 25.84 -27.79 29.76
C ALA A 82 25.69 -26.81 28.59
N LYS A 83 26.57 -26.95 27.59
CA LYS A 83 26.51 -26.14 26.37
C LYS A 83 25.61 -26.81 25.35
N LEU A 84 24.60 -26.09 24.86
CA LEU A 84 23.62 -26.64 23.93
C LEU A 84 23.77 -25.95 22.58
N TYR A 85 23.90 -26.73 21.51
CA TYR A 85 24.08 -26.20 20.16
C TYR A 85 23.05 -26.78 19.21
N ILE A 86 22.50 -25.96 18.32
CA ILE A 86 21.78 -26.43 17.12
C ILE A 86 22.52 -25.89 15.90
N ASN A 87 22.92 -26.76 14.98
CA ASN A 87 23.70 -26.40 13.79
C ASN A 87 24.92 -25.51 14.11
N ASN A 88 25.65 -25.88 15.18
CA ASN A 88 26.80 -25.15 15.76
C ASN A 88 26.52 -23.78 16.38
N THR A 89 25.26 -23.33 16.46
CA THR A 89 24.87 -22.10 17.17
C THR A 89 24.47 -22.40 18.60
N LEU A 90 25.04 -21.69 19.58
CA LEU A 90 24.71 -21.84 21.00
C LEU A 90 23.24 -21.45 21.26
N THR A 91 22.51 -22.27 22.03
CA THR A 91 21.07 -22.10 22.28
C THR A 91 20.66 -22.57 23.67
N THR A 92 19.36 -22.49 23.99
CA THR A 92 18.75 -23.05 25.19
C THR A 92 18.04 -24.37 24.88
N ILE A 93 17.64 -25.10 25.93
CA ILE A 93 16.96 -26.39 25.77
C ILE A 93 15.62 -26.27 25.03
N ASP A 94 14.97 -25.11 25.06
CA ASP A 94 13.70 -24.83 24.38
C ASP A 94 13.82 -24.90 22.85
N GLY A 95 15.04 -24.77 22.33
CA GLY A 95 15.34 -24.92 20.91
C GLY A 95 15.26 -26.37 20.41
N PHE A 96 15.38 -27.36 21.30
CA PHE A 96 15.34 -28.77 20.95
C PHE A 96 13.89 -29.26 20.90
N LYS A 97 13.49 -29.86 19.78
CA LYS A 97 12.14 -30.40 19.57
C LYS A 97 12.18 -31.92 19.49
N ALA A 98 11.12 -32.57 19.97
CA ALA A 98 10.98 -34.01 19.86
C ALA A 98 11.14 -34.45 18.39
N GLY A 99 11.92 -35.50 18.14
CA GLY A 99 12.25 -35.96 16.79
C GLY A 99 13.58 -35.41 16.22
N MET A 100 14.22 -34.44 16.88
CA MET A 100 15.50 -33.89 16.41
C MET A 100 16.65 -34.89 16.60
N LYS A 101 17.49 -35.09 15.59
CA LYS A 101 18.74 -35.86 15.73
C LYS A 101 19.71 -35.08 16.61
N VAL A 102 20.22 -35.72 17.64
CA VAL A 102 21.13 -35.11 18.62
C VAL A 102 22.31 -36.00 18.95
N GLN A 103 23.40 -35.36 19.32
CA GLN A 103 24.60 -35.94 19.88
C GLN A 103 24.83 -35.35 21.26
N ALA A 104 24.81 -36.18 22.30
CA ALA A 104 25.10 -35.79 23.67
C ALA A 104 26.52 -36.24 24.05
N THR A 105 27.32 -35.31 24.54
CA THR A 105 28.63 -35.60 25.15
C THR A 105 28.43 -35.75 26.65
N VAL A 106 28.57 -36.98 27.13
CA VAL A 106 28.36 -37.35 28.53
C VAL A 106 29.69 -37.55 29.23
N ASN A 107 29.91 -36.83 30.32
CA ASN A 107 31.07 -37.00 31.19
C ASN A 107 30.61 -37.15 32.65
N LEU A 108 31.21 -38.08 33.40
CA LEU A 108 30.85 -38.40 34.79
C LEU A 108 29.33 -38.59 34.98
N ARG A 109 28.67 -39.29 34.04
CA ARG A 109 27.22 -39.56 34.01
C ARG A 109 26.31 -38.32 33.89
N LYS A 110 26.86 -37.17 33.48
CA LYS A 110 26.10 -35.96 33.17
C LYS A 110 26.37 -35.48 31.75
N VAL A 111 25.35 -35.00 31.08
CA VAL A 111 25.47 -34.35 29.78
C VAL A 111 26.15 -33.01 29.97
N LYS A 112 27.32 -32.82 29.36
CA LYS A 112 28.09 -31.57 29.37
C LYS A 112 27.89 -30.76 28.10
N GLU A 113 27.55 -31.42 27.00
CA GLU A 113 27.24 -30.78 25.73
C GLU A 113 26.13 -31.56 25.02
N LEU A 114 25.20 -30.84 24.39
CA LEU A 114 24.16 -31.41 23.53
C LEU A 114 24.19 -30.69 22.19
N ARG A 115 24.39 -31.41 21.10
CA ARG A 115 24.40 -30.89 19.73
C ARG A 115 23.22 -31.46 18.95
N GLY A 116 22.30 -30.61 18.56
CA GLY A 116 21.22 -30.94 17.64
C GLY A 116 21.61 -30.65 16.20
N THR A 117 21.34 -31.60 15.33
CA THR A 117 21.25 -31.36 13.89
C THR A 117 19.79 -31.21 13.56
N SER A 118 19.40 -30.01 13.15
CA SER A 118 18.11 -29.83 12.51
C SER A 118 18.26 -30.32 11.08
N GLU A 119 17.52 -31.34 10.66
CA GLU A 119 17.26 -31.61 9.23
C GLU A 119 16.35 -30.51 8.69
N ILE A 120 16.85 -29.28 8.78
CA ILE A 120 16.42 -28.19 7.95
C ILE A 120 17.34 -28.34 6.75
N GLU A 121 16.82 -28.93 5.68
CA GLU A 121 17.24 -28.54 4.34
C GLU A 121 17.49 -27.03 4.38
N GLN A 122 18.74 -26.61 4.14
CA GLN A 122 19.23 -25.23 4.17
C GLN A 122 18.11 -24.18 4.27
N GLY A 123 17.90 -23.63 5.47
CA GLY A 123 17.23 -22.35 5.68
C GLY A 123 16.00 -22.05 4.83
N ALA A 124 15.07 -22.99 4.64
CA ALA A 124 13.76 -22.64 4.13
C ALA A 124 13.01 -21.88 5.23
N ILE A 125 13.16 -20.56 5.26
CA ILE A 125 12.13 -19.70 5.82
C ILE A 125 10.85 -20.10 5.09
N SER A 126 9.82 -20.56 5.82
CA SER A 126 8.56 -20.90 5.16
C SER A 126 8.14 -19.71 4.31
N GLN A 127 7.76 -19.94 3.05
CA GLN A 127 7.23 -18.87 2.22
C GLN A 127 6.17 -18.12 3.05
N ASN A 128 6.27 -16.78 3.10
CA ASN A 128 5.41 -15.90 3.89
C ASN A 128 5.60 -15.90 5.43
N SER A 129 6.71 -16.39 5.99
CA SER A 129 6.87 -16.47 7.47
C SER A 129 6.97 -15.12 8.17
N LYS A 130 7.30 -14.05 7.45
CA LYS A 130 7.37 -12.68 7.97
C LYS A 130 6.15 -11.94 7.44
N GLU A 131 5.34 -11.44 8.36
CA GLU A 131 4.20 -10.59 8.04
C GLU A 131 4.42 -9.20 8.64
N LYS A 132 4.01 -8.18 7.90
CA LYS A 132 3.90 -6.81 8.41
C LYS A 132 2.57 -6.23 7.97
N ALA A 133 1.91 -5.47 8.83
CA ALA A 133 0.66 -4.79 8.49
C ALA A 133 0.81 -3.28 8.65
N GLY A 134 0.08 -2.53 7.84
CA GLY A 134 0.10 -1.08 7.86
C GLY A 134 -0.77 -0.46 6.79
N VAL A 135 -0.64 0.85 6.62
CA VAL A 135 -1.37 1.64 5.61
C VAL A 135 -0.41 2.05 4.50
N VAL A 136 -0.81 1.85 3.24
CA VAL A 136 -0.06 2.32 2.07
C VAL A 136 -0.07 3.83 2.07
N THR A 137 1.11 4.43 2.09
CA THR A 137 1.28 5.89 2.07
C THR A 137 1.81 6.42 0.76
N LYS A 138 2.42 5.56 -0.06
CA LYS A 138 2.90 5.93 -1.39
C LYS A 138 2.98 4.70 -2.27
N ILE A 139 2.61 4.86 -3.54
CA ILE A 139 2.94 3.92 -4.61
C ILE A 139 3.95 4.61 -5.53
N ASP A 140 5.05 3.94 -5.85
CA ASP A 140 6.05 4.51 -6.74
C ASP A 140 5.45 4.72 -8.14
N PRO A 141 5.64 5.90 -8.77
CA PRO A 141 5.15 6.16 -10.12
C PRO A 141 5.75 5.26 -11.22
N ASN A 142 6.79 4.47 -10.94
CA ASN A 142 7.32 3.44 -11.86
C ASN A 142 6.93 2.01 -11.43
N GLY A 143 6.10 1.86 -10.39
CA GLY A 143 5.62 0.56 -9.92
C GLY A 143 6.70 -0.32 -9.29
N MET A 144 7.79 0.28 -8.80
CA MET A 144 8.94 -0.47 -8.28
C MET A 144 8.90 -0.69 -6.77
N TYR A 145 8.19 0.17 -6.02
CA TYR A 145 8.05 0.06 -4.57
C TYR A 145 6.74 0.65 -4.07
N ILE A 146 6.39 0.31 -2.84
CA ILE A 146 5.35 0.97 -2.03
C ILE A 146 5.97 1.42 -0.71
N SER A 147 5.48 2.53 -0.16
CA SER A 147 5.75 2.92 1.22
C SER A 147 4.55 2.56 2.10
N VAL A 148 4.82 1.99 3.27
CA VAL A 148 3.79 1.58 4.22
C VAL A 148 4.13 2.12 5.60
N LYS A 149 3.16 2.82 6.21
CA LYS A 149 3.18 3.17 7.64
C LYS A 149 2.75 1.96 8.43
N LEU A 150 3.72 1.29 9.07
CA LEU A 150 3.47 0.08 9.86
C LEU A 150 2.66 0.38 11.11
N ASP A 151 1.87 -0.61 11.55
CA ASP A 151 1.13 -0.53 12.81
C ASP A 151 2.08 -0.25 13.99
N GLY A 152 1.92 0.92 14.63
CA GLY A 152 2.77 1.38 15.74
C GLY A 152 4.23 1.69 15.36
N GLY A 153 4.54 1.74 14.06
CA GLY A 153 5.89 1.89 13.55
C GLY A 153 6.10 3.13 12.67
N VAL A 154 7.30 3.24 12.12
CA VAL A 154 7.66 4.25 11.13
C VAL A 154 7.22 3.84 9.72
N GLU A 155 7.07 4.82 8.85
CA GLU A 155 6.95 4.59 7.42
C GLU A 155 8.19 3.85 6.91
N THR A 156 7.98 2.80 6.12
CA THR A 156 9.05 1.98 5.54
C THR A 156 8.74 1.67 4.08
N THR A 157 9.75 1.76 3.22
CA THR A 157 9.65 1.42 1.79
C THR A 157 9.90 -0.07 1.57
N TYR A 158 9.07 -0.69 0.73
CA TYR A 158 9.14 -2.09 0.33
C TYR A 158 9.09 -2.22 -1.19
N TYR A 159 9.93 -3.08 -1.75
CA TYR A 159 10.02 -3.25 -3.19
C TYR A 159 9.03 -4.29 -3.69
N ILE A 160 8.46 -4.03 -4.86
CA ILE A 160 7.56 -4.94 -5.56
C ILE A 160 8.16 -5.30 -6.92
N ASN A 161 7.81 -6.46 -7.46
CA ASN A 161 8.25 -6.89 -8.78
C ASN A 161 7.18 -7.75 -9.46
N ARG A 162 7.52 -8.33 -10.62
CA ARG A 162 6.61 -9.18 -11.40
C ARG A 162 6.13 -10.45 -10.68
N ASN A 163 6.84 -10.88 -9.64
CA ASN A 163 6.50 -12.04 -8.82
C ASN A 163 5.77 -11.68 -7.52
N THR A 164 5.51 -10.39 -7.27
CA THR A 164 4.70 -9.97 -6.13
C THR A 164 3.23 -10.27 -6.41
N ASN A 165 2.63 -11.13 -5.58
CA ASN A 165 1.22 -11.44 -5.68
C ASN A 165 0.38 -10.36 -4.99
N PHE A 166 -0.77 -10.02 -5.57
CA PHE A 166 -1.74 -9.13 -4.96
C PHE A 166 -3.01 -9.92 -4.64
N ILE A 167 -3.56 -9.73 -3.44
CA ILE A 167 -4.76 -10.41 -2.97
C ILE A 167 -5.72 -9.39 -2.39
N LYS A 168 -7.01 -9.52 -2.70
CA LYS A 168 -8.08 -8.71 -2.11
C LYS A 168 -9.20 -9.66 -1.68
N GLY A 169 -9.42 -9.78 -0.38
CA GLY A 169 -10.27 -10.83 0.18
C GLY A 169 -9.71 -12.23 -0.13
N SER A 170 -10.49 -13.09 -0.78
CA SER A 170 -10.05 -14.43 -1.19
C SER A 170 -9.62 -14.52 -2.67
N SER A 171 -9.58 -13.39 -3.38
CA SER A 171 -9.37 -13.36 -4.84
C SER A 171 -8.00 -12.80 -5.18
N ALA A 172 -7.39 -13.34 -6.24
CA ALA A 172 -6.24 -12.73 -6.88
C ALA A 172 -6.62 -11.33 -7.39
N SER A 173 -5.73 -10.38 -7.14
CA SER A 173 -5.88 -8.95 -7.42
C SER A 173 -4.63 -8.46 -8.16
N ARG A 174 -4.49 -7.14 -8.34
CA ARG A 174 -3.40 -6.50 -9.08
C ARG A 174 -2.96 -5.20 -8.40
N LEU A 175 -1.83 -4.65 -8.82
CA LEU A 175 -1.38 -3.33 -8.37
C LEU A 175 -2.42 -2.23 -8.67
N SER A 176 -3.13 -2.34 -9.80
CA SER A 176 -4.19 -1.42 -10.21
C SER A 176 -5.33 -1.31 -9.19
N GLU A 177 -5.55 -2.34 -8.37
CA GLU A 177 -6.60 -2.37 -7.34
C GLU A 177 -6.14 -1.82 -5.97
N LEU A 178 -4.85 -1.44 -5.84
CA LEU A 178 -4.25 -0.90 -4.62
C LEU A 178 -4.19 0.62 -4.66
N TYR A 179 -4.66 1.27 -3.59
CA TYR A 179 -4.68 2.72 -3.48
C TYR A 179 -3.88 3.21 -2.26
N GLU A 180 -3.39 4.44 -2.34
CA GLU A 180 -2.91 5.16 -1.17
C GLU A 180 -4.04 5.26 -0.14
N GLY A 181 -3.73 4.98 1.13
CA GLY A 181 -4.69 4.85 2.22
C GLY A 181 -5.24 3.43 2.45
N ASP A 182 -5.00 2.47 1.54
CA ASP A 182 -5.40 1.08 1.77
C ASP A 182 -4.59 0.44 2.90
N ARG A 183 -5.27 -0.37 3.72
CA ARG A 183 -4.62 -1.20 4.74
C ARG A 183 -4.19 -2.51 4.11
N VAL A 184 -2.90 -2.80 4.21
CA VAL A 184 -2.28 -3.98 3.62
C VAL A 184 -1.59 -4.85 4.65
N LYS A 185 -1.53 -6.15 4.35
CA LYS A 185 -0.60 -7.10 4.94
C LYS A 185 0.45 -7.47 3.90
N LEU A 186 1.72 -7.28 4.26
CA LEU A 186 2.88 -7.64 3.46
C LEU A 186 3.42 -8.97 3.96
N ARG A 187 3.59 -9.93 3.06
CA ARG A 187 4.28 -11.19 3.32
C ARG A 187 5.58 -11.25 2.52
N PHE A 188 6.60 -11.84 3.11
CA PHE A 188 7.93 -11.91 2.53
C PHE A 188 8.37 -13.36 2.36
N SER A 189 9.11 -13.63 1.28
CA SER A 189 9.71 -14.95 1.03
C SER A 189 10.88 -15.26 1.97
N SER A 190 11.49 -14.24 2.58
CA SER A 190 12.56 -14.40 3.56
C SER A 190 12.58 -13.28 4.60
N ALA A 191 13.21 -13.51 5.75
CA ALA A 191 13.28 -12.52 6.83
C ALA A 191 14.15 -11.30 6.48
N SER A 192 15.15 -11.50 5.59
CA SER A 192 16.17 -10.52 5.23
C SER A 192 15.81 -9.65 4.03
N THR A 193 14.75 -9.96 3.28
CA THR A 193 14.37 -9.18 2.09
C THR A 193 13.39 -8.04 2.41
N SER A 194 13.53 -6.95 1.65
CA SER A 194 12.55 -5.85 1.54
C SER A 194 11.64 -6.02 0.32
N VAL A 195 11.86 -7.05 -0.50
CA VAL A 195 11.01 -7.42 -1.64
C VAL A 195 9.81 -8.20 -1.12
N VAL A 196 8.61 -7.69 -1.40
CA VAL A 196 7.36 -8.30 -0.96
C VAL A 196 6.99 -9.46 -1.90
N SER A 197 6.71 -10.63 -1.33
CA SER A 197 6.19 -11.77 -2.11
C SER A 197 4.68 -11.68 -2.30
N GLU A 198 3.96 -11.13 -1.33
CA GLU A 198 2.51 -10.97 -1.42
C GLU A 198 2.02 -9.72 -0.66
N ILE A 199 1.10 -8.99 -1.29
CA ILE A 199 0.38 -7.86 -0.72
C ILE A 199 -1.10 -8.23 -0.65
N GLU A 200 -1.61 -8.37 0.57
CA GLU A 200 -3.02 -8.60 0.84
C GLU A 200 -3.68 -7.27 1.22
N ILE A 201 -4.63 -6.79 0.42
CA ILE A 201 -5.47 -5.62 0.70
C ILE A 201 -6.56 -6.06 1.68
N ILE A 202 -6.38 -5.71 2.95
CA ILE A 202 -7.26 -6.15 4.06
C ILE A 202 -8.45 -5.20 4.19
N ALA A 203 -8.24 -3.90 3.97
CA ALA A 203 -9.28 -2.90 4.01
C ALA A 203 -8.97 -1.76 3.06
N SER A 204 -9.98 -1.29 2.33
CA SER A 204 -9.86 -0.08 1.53
C SER A 204 -9.66 1.15 2.42
N GLY A 205 -8.97 2.15 1.90
CA GLY A 205 -8.92 3.49 2.49
C GLY A 205 -10.30 4.09 2.70
N VAL A 206 -10.37 5.14 3.53
CA VAL A 206 -11.63 5.75 3.95
C VAL A 206 -12.20 6.59 2.82
N ALA A 207 -13.15 6.03 2.06
CA ALA A 207 -13.91 6.77 1.05
C ALA A 207 -14.77 7.83 1.72
N ILE A 208 -14.73 9.06 1.20
CA ILE A 208 -15.68 10.10 1.62
C ILE A 208 -17.01 9.87 0.94
N GLU A 209 -18.07 10.06 1.71
CA GLU A 209 -19.44 10.15 1.18
C GLU A 209 -19.66 11.56 0.64
N ASN A 210 -19.48 12.57 1.50
CA ASN A 210 -19.62 13.97 1.14
C ASN A 210 -18.60 14.85 1.89
N LEU A 211 -18.41 16.06 1.37
CA LEU A 211 -17.65 17.12 2.00
C LEU A 211 -18.57 18.33 2.14
N TYR A 212 -18.81 18.78 3.36
CA TYR A 212 -19.77 19.84 3.62
C TYR A 212 -19.12 21.11 4.13
N LYS A 213 -19.80 22.22 3.86
CA LYS A 213 -19.60 23.54 4.47
C LYS A 213 -20.92 23.98 5.14
N GLY A 214 -20.86 24.69 6.26
CA GLY A 214 -22.02 25.37 6.84
C GLY A 214 -21.67 26.11 8.12
N SER A 215 -22.66 26.42 8.96
CA SER A 215 -22.44 27.03 10.27
C SER A 215 -22.99 26.18 11.42
N ILE A 216 -22.27 26.07 12.52
CA ILE A 216 -22.68 25.22 13.65
C ILE A 216 -23.89 25.85 14.35
N GLN A 217 -25.04 25.15 14.37
CA GLN A 217 -26.22 25.60 15.09
C GLN A 217 -26.29 25.02 16.51
N LEU A 218 -26.02 23.73 16.65
CA LEU A 218 -26.16 22.99 17.90
C LEU A 218 -25.26 21.75 17.93
N VAL A 219 -24.65 21.48 19.08
CA VAL A 219 -23.87 20.26 19.35
C VAL A 219 -24.48 19.49 20.51
N ASN A 220 -25.09 18.34 20.20
CA ASN A 220 -25.64 17.41 21.18
C ASN A 220 -24.63 16.29 21.47
N LEU A 221 -23.97 16.36 22.63
CA LEU A 221 -22.93 15.42 23.03
C LEU A 221 -23.45 14.07 23.51
N SER A 222 -24.69 13.99 24.01
CA SER A 222 -25.26 12.72 24.47
C SER A 222 -25.67 11.86 23.28
N GLY A 223 -26.18 12.49 22.21
CA GLY A 223 -26.50 11.82 20.95
C GLY A 223 -25.35 11.79 19.93
N ASN A 224 -24.22 12.44 20.22
CA ASN A 224 -23.16 12.75 19.25
C ASN A 224 -23.72 13.30 17.92
N LYS A 225 -24.54 14.35 18.00
CA LYS A 225 -25.16 15.00 16.85
C LYS A 225 -24.67 16.43 16.68
N LEU A 226 -24.34 16.79 15.45
CA LEU A 226 -24.02 18.14 15.02
C LEU A 226 -25.14 18.64 14.11
N THR A 227 -25.86 19.67 14.55
CA THR A 227 -26.82 20.38 13.71
C THR A 227 -26.11 21.55 13.06
N VAL A 228 -26.12 21.57 11.73
CA VAL A 228 -25.47 22.57 10.89
C VAL A 228 -26.55 23.35 10.14
N LYS A 229 -26.44 24.67 10.19
CA LYS A 229 -27.22 25.60 9.41
C LYS A 229 -26.59 25.76 8.03
N ASN A 230 -27.42 25.75 6.99
CA ASN A 230 -26.99 25.91 5.59
C ASN A 230 -25.87 24.92 5.21
N ALA A 231 -26.08 23.63 5.51
CA ALA A 231 -25.11 22.60 5.13
C ALA A 231 -25.11 22.42 3.60
N GLN A 232 -24.01 22.76 2.96
CA GLN A 232 -23.82 22.73 1.51
C GLN A 232 -22.79 21.67 1.17
N ASN A 233 -23.14 20.77 0.25
CA ASN A 233 -22.22 19.77 -0.26
C ASN A 233 -21.17 20.42 -1.19
N PHE A 234 -20.00 19.81 -1.28
CA PHE A 234 -18.98 20.13 -2.26
C PHE A 234 -19.31 19.44 -3.57
N GLU A 235 -19.83 20.22 -4.51
CA GLU A 235 -20.23 19.74 -5.83
C GLU A 235 -19.80 20.74 -6.90
N ASN A 236 -19.33 20.22 -8.03
CA ASN A 236 -18.82 21.00 -9.16
C ASN A 236 -17.80 22.04 -8.72
N TRP A 237 -16.82 21.60 -7.94
CA TRP A 237 -15.70 22.41 -7.45
C TRP A 237 -16.09 23.62 -6.61
N MET A 238 -17.28 23.61 -6.03
CA MET A 238 -17.76 24.67 -5.17
C MET A 238 -18.62 24.13 -4.02
N PHE A 239 -18.63 24.86 -2.90
CA PHE A 239 -19.71 24.71 -1.92
C PHE A 239 -20.88 25.57 -2.41
N GLY A 240 -22.09 25.02 -2.40
CA GLY A 240 -23.27 25.62 -3.02
C GLY A 240 -23.46 27.13 -2.74
N THR A 241 -24.15 27.83 -3.64
CA THR A 241 -24.35 29.29 -3.50
C THR A 241 -25.63 29.69 -2.77
N SER A 242 -26.52 28.73 -2.50
CA SER A 242 -27.81 29.01 -1.88
C SER A 242 -27.63 29.27 -0.38
N ASN A 243 -27.79 30.52 0.05
CA ASN A 243 -27.94 30.86 1.46
C ASN A 243 -29.38 30.54 1.89
N ASN A 244 -29.60 29.34 2.42
CA ASN A 244 -30.88 28.99 3.03
C ASN A 244 -30.73 28.82 4.55
N SER A 245 -31.85 28.85 5.27
CA SER A 245 -31.89 28.67 6.72
C SER A 245 -32.11 27.20 7.12
N SER A 246 -31.88 26.25 6.20
CA SER A 246 -32.08 24.82 6.49
C SER A 246 -31.16 24.38 7.63
N LEU A 247 -31.70 23.50 8.48
CA LEU A 247 -30.95 22.88 9.57
C LEU A 247 -30.87 21.38 9.28
N THR A 248 -29.65 20.90 9.07
CA THR A 248 -29.38 19.49 8.83
C THR A 248 -28.61 18.93 10.01
N THR A 249 -28.99 17.75 10.49
CA THR A 249 -28.34 17.11 11.64
C THR A 249 -27.57 15.88 11.20
N TYR A 250 -26.28 15.88 11.50
CA TYR A 250 -25.36 14.79 11.18
C TYR A 250 -24.92 14.10 12.48
N THR A 251 -24.64 12.80 12.38
CA THR A 251 -24.11 12.02 13.50
C THR A 251 -22.59 11.99 13.41
N PHE A 252 -21.92 12.08 14.55
CA PHE A 252 -20.47 11.89 14.67
C PHE A 252 -20.17 10.86 15.77
N THR A 253 -18.91 10.50 15.95
CA THR A 253 -18.48 9.49 16.94
C THR A 253 -17.53 10.08 17.97
N ASN A 254 -17.25 9.33 19.04
CA ASN A 254 -16.24 9.74 20.02
C ASN A 254 -14.82 9.80 19.43
N ASN A 255 -14.59 9.13 18.29
CA ASN A 255 -13.31 9.07 17.60
C ASN A 255 -13.25 10.02 16.39
N THR A 256 -14.25 10.89 16.22
CA THR A 256 -14.22 11.92 15.17
C THR A 256 -13.12 12.92 15.49
N ASP A 257 -12.28 13.22 14.50
CA ASP A 257 -11.22 14.21 14.63
C ASP A 257 -11.80 15.62 14.49
N ILE A 258 -11.61 16.46 15.51
CA ILE A 258 -12.21 17.79 15.60
C ILE A 258 -11.12 18.82 15.81
N TYR A 259 -11.12 19.85 14.97
CA TYR A 259 -10.18 20.96 15.01
C TYR A 259 -10.91 22.30 14.98
N ALA A 260 -10.31 23.31 15.58
CA ALA A 260 -10.62 24.72 15.33
C ALA A 260 -9.33 25.40 14.92
N GLY A 261 -9.33 26.02 13.74
CA GLY A 261 -8.10 26.46 13.09
C GLY A 261 -7.14 25.27 12.94
N ASN A 262 -5.92 25.44 13.43
CA ASN A 262 -4.90 24.39 13.44
C ASN A 262 -4.84 23.56 14.74
N LYS A 263 -5.74 23.78 15.69
CA LYS A 263 -5.70 23.16 17.03
C LYS A 263 -6.72 22.03 17.17
N LYS A 264 -6.27 20.86 17.62
CA LYS A 264 -7.16 19.75 17.98
C LYS A 264 -7.98 20.12 19.22
N ILE A 265 -9.29 19.93 19.15
CA ILE A 265 -10.23 20.22 20.25
C ILE A 265 -11.04 18.97 20.61
N SER A 266 -11.61 18.96 21.82
CA SER A 266 -12.51 17.87 22.21
C SER A 266 -13.93 18.10 21.66
N LYS A 267 -14.74 17.04 21.61
CA LYS A 267 -16.17 17.19 21.29
C LYS A 267 -16.90 18.13 22.24
N ASN A 268 -16.46 18.22 23.50
CA ASN A 268 -17.07 19.10 24.48
C ASN A 268 -16.85 20.57 24.13
N ASP A 269 -15.65 20.89 23.62
CA ASP A 269 -15.27 22.25 23.22
C ASP A 269 -15.99 22.71 21.97
N LEU A 270 -16.39 21.79 21.07
CA LEU A 270 -17.13 22.11 19.84
C LEU A 270 -18.40 22.93 20.10
N ARG A 271 -19.02 22.80 21.28
CA ARG A 271 -20.20 23.61 21.68
C ARG A 271 -19.94 25.11 21.74
N GLN A 272 -18.69 25.52 21.95
CA GLN A 272 -18.30 26.93 22.09
C GLN A 272 -18.29 27.66 20.74
N TYR A 273 -18.24 26.91 19.63
CA TYR A 273 -18.16 27.41 18.27
C TYR A 273 -19.54 27.55 17.61
N ARG A 274 -20.55 27.90 18.40
CA ARG A 274 -21.89 28.17 17.86
C ARG A 274 -21.81 29.35 16.90
N ASP A 275 -22.51 29.23 15.78
CA ASP A 275 -22.56 30.16 14.66
C ASP A 275 -21.23 30.31 13.89
N SER A 276 -20.17 29.58 14.27
CA SER A 276 -18.92 29.52 13.51
C SER A 276 -19.09 28.72 12.22
N GLU A 277 -18.34 29.11 11.19
CA GLU A 277 -18.25 28.37 9.93
C GLU A 277 -17.48 27.06 10.15
N VAL A 278 -17.95 25.98 9.52
CA VAL A 278 -17.42 24.63 9.71
C VAL A 278 -17.35 23.89 8.38
N TYR A 279 -16.26 23.14 8.20
CA TYR A 279 -16.11 22.13 7.17
C TYR A 279 -16.06 20.76 7.82
N PHE A 280 -16.69 19.78 7.19
CA PHE A 280 -16.65 18.41 7.69
C PHE A 280 -16.78 17.40 6.56
N ALA A 281 -16.05 16.29 6.70
CA ALA A 281 -16.12 15.15 5.79
C ALA A 281 -16.92 14.04 6.44
N THR A 282 -17.82 13.45 5.66
CA THR A 282 -18.64 12.31 6.06
C THR A 282 -18.19 11.04 5.34
N VAL A 283 -18.55 9.90 5.92
CA VAL A 283 -18.29 8.56 5.39
C VAL A 283 -19.54 7.72 5.57
N GLU A 284 -19.73 6.72 4.71
CA GLU A 284 -20.78 5.73 4.91
C GLU A 284 -20.33 4.72 5.99
N GLN A 285 -21.13 4.58 7.05
CA GLN A 285 -20.90 3.62 8.10
C GLN A 285 -22.22 2.90 8.44
N PHE A 286 -22.28 1.61 8.11
CA PHE A 286 -23.47 0.76 8.30
C PHE A 286 -24.74 1.36 7.65
N GLY A 287 -24.63 1.84 6.40
CA GLY A 287 -25.75 2.43 5.66
C GLY A 287 -26.17 3.83 6.15
N ASN A 288 -25.38 4.46 7.02
CA ASN A 288 -25.64 5.80 7.53
C ASN A 288 -24.45 6.71 7.24
N GLU A 289 -24.74 7.96 6.89
CA GLU A 289 -23.73 8.99 6.75
C GLU A 289 -23.26 9.48 8.13
N VAL A 290 -21.96 9.37 8.40
CA VAL A 290 -21.35 9.71 9.69
C VAL A 290 -20.16 10.64 9.49
N ILE A 291 -20.04 11.67 10.32
CA ILE A 291 -18.93 12.62 10.26
C ILE A 291 -17.64 11.96 10.76
N LYS A 292 -16.62 11.99 9.91
CA LYS A 292 -15.29 11.46 10.22
C LYS A 292 -14.31 12.54 10.70
N LYS A 293 -14.38 13.75 10.14
CA LYS A 293 -13.50 14.87 10.47
C LYS A 293 -14.25 16.20 10.44
N ILE A 294 -13.98 17.08 11.40
CA ILE A 294 -14.59 18.40 11.56
C ILE A 294 -13.46 19.43 11.70
N ILE A 295 -13.56 20.54 10.98
CA ILE A 295 -12.70 21.70 11.15
C ILE A 295 -13.54 22.98 11.19
N VAL A 296 -13.41 23.71 12.29
CA VAL A 296 -14.05 25.02 12.48
C VAL A 296 -13.11 26.10 11.98
N LEU A 297 -13.64 27.00 11.16
CA LEU A 297 -12.93 28.18 10.69
C LEU A 297 -12.88 29.24 11.80
N GLU A 298 -11.70 29.80 12.07
CA GLU A 298 -11.53 30.84 13.10
C GLU A 298 -11.50 32.26 12.53
N ASN A 299 -11.21 32.43 11.24
CA ASN A 299 -11.12 33.72 10.56
C ASN A 299 -11.92 33.74 9.25
N TYR A 300 -11.31 34.14 8.13
CA TYR A 300 -11.94 34.34 6.83
C TYR A 300 -11.52 33.25 5.85
N GLU A 301 -12.50 32.70 5.17
CA GLU A 301 -12.31 31.71 4.11
C GLU A 301 -11.61 32.34 2.89
N ARG A 302 -10.68 31.60 2.30
CA ARG A 302 -10.27 31.77 0.90
C ARG A 302 -10.20 30.43 0.21
N SER A 303 -10.68 30.37 -1.03
CA SER A 303 -10.61 29.19 -1.88
C SER A 303 -9.69 29.41 -3.07
N TYR A 304 -9.00 28.35 -3.47
CA TYR A 304 -8.10 28.30 -4.61
C TYR A 304 -8.36 27.02 -5.39
N TYR A 305 -8.30 27.07 -6.72
CA TYR A 305 -8.35 25.89 -7.58
C TYR A 305 -7.21 25.98 -8.59
N GLU A 306 -6.10 25.29 -8.31
CA GLU A 306 -4.83 25.46 -9.04
C GLU A 306 -4.00 24.18 -9.07
N ASP A 307 -3.12 24.06 -10.07
CA ASP A 307 -2.15 22.96 -10.16
C ASP A 307 -1.19 22.97 -8.97
N MET A 308 -0.91 21.79 -8.42
CA MET A 308 0.12 21.60 -7.42
C MET A 308 1.49 21.45 -8.09
N THR A 309 2.43 22.31 -7.72
CA THR A 309 3.80 22.32 -8.28
C THR A 309 4.83 21.68 -7.36
N ALA A 310 4.55 21.64 -6.05
CA ALA A 310 5.39 20.96 -5.07
C ALA A 310 4.57 20.53 -3.85
N VAL A 311 5.03 19.48 -3.19
CA VAL A 311 4.56 19.03 -1.89
C VAL A 311 5.77 18.75 -1.01
N ASN A 312 5.70 19.18 0.24
CA ASN A 312 6.62 18.75 1.28
C ASN A 312 5.84 18.33 2.52
N THR A 313 5.78 17.03 2.75
CA THR A 313 5.06 16.43 3.88
C THR A 313 5.83 16.54 5.20
N SER A 314 7.14 16.80 5.17
CA SER A 314 7.94 17.03 6.39
C SER A 314 7.75 18.43 6.96
N PHE A 315 7.57 19.42 6.08
CA PHE A 315 7.29 20.82 6.45
C PHE A 315 5.82 21.20 6.31
N ASN A 316 4.96 20.22 6.01
CA ASN A 316 3.53 20.38 5.82
C ASN A 316 3.14 21.54 4.89
N PHE A 317 3.66 21.58 3.67
CA PHE A 317 3.22 22.58 2.69
C PHE A 317 2.99 21.99 1.29
N ILE A 318 2.11 22.65 0.56
CA ILE A 318 1.95 22.52 -0.89
C ILE A 318 2.32 23.85 -1.55
N ASN A 319 2.79 23.81 -2.80
CA ASN A 319 2.88 24.99 -3.64
C ASN A 319 1.81 24.90 -4.73
N LEU A 320 0.93 25.89 -4.77
CA LEU A 320 0.04 26.12 -5.91
C LEU A 320 0.71 27.00 -6.96
N LYS A 321 0.38 26.80 -8.23
CA LYS A 321 1.02 27.44 -9.39
C LYS A 321 1.05 28.97 -9.33
N THR A 322 -0.06 29.60 -8.96
CA THR A 322 -0.24 31.06 -8.90
C THR A 322 -0.22 31.54 -7.46
N THR A 323 -0.93 30.85 -6.57
CA THR A 323 -1.02 31.22 -5.15
C THR A 323 0.30 30.97 -4.42
N GLY A 324 1.16 30.07 -4.87
CA GLY A 324 2.42 29.76 -4.22
C GLY A 324 2.25 28.88 -2.98
N ARG A 325 3.12 29.06 -1.98
CA ARG A 325 3.17 28.17 -0.81
C ARG A 325 1.95 28.33 0.11
N ILE A 326 1.35 27.21 0.48
CA ILE A 326 0.29 27.08 1.48
C ILE A 326 0.68 25.97 2.46
N TYR A 327 0.64 26.25 3.76
CA TYR A 327 0.90 25.25 4.79
C TYR A 327 -0.38 24.46 5.09
N PHE A 328 -0.25 23.22 5.53
CA PHE A 328 -1.35 22.39 6.04
C PHE A 328 -0.98 21.85 7.42
N HIS A 329 -1.91 21.18 8.08
CA HIS A 329 -1.75 20.66 9.44
C HIS A 329 -2.48 19.33 9.59
N GLU A 330 -2.32 18.68 10.74
CA GLU A 330 -2.96 17.37 11.02
C GLU A 330 -4.50 17.42 10.95
N GLY A 331 -5.09 18.59 11.17
CA GLY A 331 -6.52 18.83 11.09
C GLY A 331 -7.06 19.07 9.69
N THR A 332 -6.21 19.32 8.70
CA THR A 332 -6.63 19.56 7.31
C THR A 332 -7.45 18.35 6.81
N ILE A 333 -8.63 18.61 6.29
CA ILE A 333 -9.43 17.61 5.57
C ILE A 333 -8.77 17.42 4.21
N LEU A 334 -8.06 16.30 4.05
CA LEU A 334 -7.32 16.01 2.85
C LEU A 334 -7.99 14.89 2.08
N VAL A 335 -8.43 15.22 0.86
CA VAL A 335 -9.15 14.33 -0.04
C VAL A 335 -8.31 14.14 -1.30
N ARG A 336 -8.02 12.90 -1.64
CA ARG A 336 -7.42 12.53 -2.93
C ARG A 336 -8.18 11.35 -3.49
N ASN A 337 -8.58 11.43 -4.77
CA ASN A 337 -9.35 10.37 -5.43
C ASN A 337 -10.55 9.91 -4.58
N GLY A 338 -11.20 10.86 -3.88
CA GLY A 338 -12.37 10.59 -3.02
C GLY A 338 -12.12 9.84 -1.74
N ARG A 339 -10.88 9.78 -1.29
CA ARG A 339 -10.52 9.14 -0.03
C ARG A 339 -9.93 10.18 0.89
N LEU A 340 -10.27 10.08 2.17
CA LEU A 340 -9.52 10.76 3.21
C LEU A 340 -8.14 10.13 3.25
N VAL A 341 -7.13 10.95 3.04
CA VAL A 341 -5.74 10.52 3.06
C VAL A 341 -4.95 11.32 4.10
N GLU A 342 -3.87 10.73 4.59
CA GLU A 342 -3.01 11.38 5.58
C GLU A 342 -2.09 12.40 4.90
N PRO A 343 -1.70 13.49 5.57
CA PRO A 343 -0.82 14.49 4.95
C PRO A 343 0.52 13.91 4.46
N SER A 344 1.00 12.81 5.07
CA SER A 344 2.22 12.12 4.65
C SER A 344 2.13 11.46 3.27
N THR A 345 0.93 11.22 2.75
CA THR A 345 0.72 10.54 1.46
C THR A 345 0.58 11.52 0.29
N LEU A 346 0.59 12.81 0.55
CA LEU A 346 0.51 13.81 -0.51
C LEU A 346 1.72 13.70 -1.44
N THR A 347 1.45 13.64 -2.75
CA THR A 347 2.46 13.77 -3.80
C THR A 347 2.20 15.02 -4.63
N ASN A 348 3.21 15.53 -5.33
CA ASN A 348 3.14 16.75 -6.15
C ASN A 348 2.45 16.56 -7.52
N ALA A 349 1.31 15.88 -7.54
CA ALA A 349 0.54 15.62 -8.75
C ALA A 349 -0.90 16.12 -8.59
N GLY A 350 -1.49 16.56 -9.70
CA GLY A 350 -2.89 16.97 -9.77
C GLY A 350 -3.17 18.46 -9.56
N THR A 351 -4.43 18.82 -9.76
CA THR A 351 -4.99 20.15 -9.48
C THR A 351 -5.78 20.06 -8.17
N ALA A 352 -5.59 21.03 -7.28
CA ALA A 352 -6.18 21.02 -5.95
C ALA A 352 -7.15 22.18 -5.74
N TYR A 353 -8.31 21.86 -5.16
CA TYR A 353 -9.19 22.81 -4.50
C TYR A 353 -8.77 22.96 -3.05
N VAL A 354 -8.36 24.16 -2.66
CA VAL A 354 -7.79 24.44 -1.34
C VAL A 354 -8.61 25.51 -0.65
N VAL A 355 -9.08 25.23 0.57
CA VAL A 355 -9.68 26.23 1.46
C VAL A 355 -8.69 26.57 2.56
N THR A 356 -8.46 27.86 2.78
CA THR A 356 -7.58 28.37 3.85
C THR A 356 -8.35 29.26 4.82
N ASP A 357 -7.80 29.41 6.03
CA ASP A 357 -8.37 30.21 7.12
C ASP A 357 -7.43 31.35 7.54
N GLY A 358 -7.76 32.60 7.20
CA GLY A 358 -7.10 33.75 7.83
C GLY A 358 -7.11 35.07 7.07
N VAL A 359 -6.44 36.05 7.67
CA VAL A 359 -6.53 37.46 7.30
C VAL A 359 -5.51 37.86 6.23
N THR A 360 -4.35 37.21 6.15
CA THR A 360 -3.30 37.40 5.11
C THR A 360 -2.93 36.06 4.47
N LYS A 361 -1.88 35.98 3.64
CA LYS A 361 -1.50 34.77 2.87
C LYS A 361 -0.88 33.65 3.72
N ASP A 362 -0.44 33.93 4.95
CA ASP A 362 0.39 33.01 5.78
C ASP A 362 -0.40 31.91 6.51
N ASN A 363 -1.53 31.49 5.95
CA ASN A 363 -2.46 30.61 6.65
C ASN A 363 -2.32 29.14 6.29
N TYR A 364 -2.96 28.33 7.14
CA TYR A 364 -3.12 26.91 6.93
C TYR A 364 -4.30 26.59 6.02
N ALA A 365 -4.12 25.59 5.17
CA ALA A 365 -5.20 24.91 4.47
C ALA A 365 -6.01 24.07 5.46
N HIS A 366 -7.32 24.20 5.40
CA HIS A 366 -8.29 23.42 6.18
C HIS A 366 -8.98 22.37 5.34
N VAL A 367 -9.08 22.60 4.03
CA VAL A 367 -9.51 21.60 3.05
C VAL A 367 -8.50 21.59 1.91
N ILE A 368 -8.07 20.41 1.51
CA ILE A 368 -7.35 20.18 0.26
C ILE A 368 -8.05 19.02 -0.43
N ASN A 369 -8.68 19.26 -1.57
CA ASN A 369 -9.31 18.25 -2.40
C ASN A 369 -8.62 18.19 -3.75
N ILE A 370 -7.97 17.06 -4.05
CA ILE A 370 -7.18 16.86 -5.26
C ILE A 370 -8.04 16.12 -6.30
N THR A 371 -8.05 16.66 -7.52
CA THR A 371 -8.64 16.06 -8.74
C THR A 371 -8.18 14.62 -8.97
N ASN A 372 -8.94 13.87 -9.78
CA ASN A 372 -8.58 12.51 -10.16
C ASN A 372 -7.27 12.52 -10.96
N ASP A 373 -6.31 11.68 -10.55
CA ASP A 373 -5.02 11.50 -11.24
C ASP A 373 -5.17 10.89 -12.65
N SER A 374 -6.39 10.53 -13.08
CA SER A 374 -6.68 9.91 -14.37
C SER A 374 -5.88 8.60 -14.54
N MET A 375 -5.43 8.26 -15.75
CA MET A 375 -4.48 7.18 -16.03
C MET A 375 -3.07 7.45 -15.48
N SER A 376 -2.81 8.64 -14.94
CA SER A 376 -1.50 8.96 -14.32
C SER A 376 -1.43 8.51 -12.86
N SER A 377 -2.48 7.84 -12.36
CA SER A 377 -2.49 7.27 -11.02
C SER A 377 -1.36 6.24 -10.85
N PRO A 378 -0.52 6.32 -9.79
CA PRO A 378 0.64 5.44 -9.65
C PRO A 378 0.33 3.93 -9.64
N ASN A 379 -0.88 3.53 -9.25
CA ASN A 379 -1.35 2.15 -9.29
C ASN A 379 -1.59 1.61 -10.72
N LEU A 380 -1.78 2.50 -11.70
CA LEU A 380 -2.02 2.18 -13.11
C LEU A 380 -0.74 2.24 -13.97
N VAL A 381 0.43 2.39 -13.36
CA VAL A 381 1.72 2.54 -14.07
C VAL A 381 2.05 1.44 -15.09
N LYS A 382 1.50 0.24 -14.91
CA LYS A 382 1.70 -0.90 -15.82
C LYS A 382 0.67 -0.98 -16.93
N ASP A 383 -0.31 -0.08 -16.89
CA ASP A 383 -1.43 -0.04 -17.78
C ASP A 383 -1.22 1.09 -18.79
N GLY A 384 -1.64 0.86 -20.02
CA GLY A 384 -1.54 1.83 -21.10
C GLY A 384 -2.82 1.85 -21.92
N LEU A 385 -3.19 3.03 -22.39
CA LEU A 385 -4.28 3.19 -23.34
C LEU A 385 -3.71 3.71 -24.66
N TYR A 386 -3.93 2.94 -25.72
CA TYR A 386 -3.45 3.26 -27.06
C TYR A 386 -4.65 3.43 -27.99
N PHE A 387 -4.51 4.32 -28.94
CA PHE A 387 -5.36 4.37 -30.12
C PHE A 387 -4.47 4.17 -31.35
N ALA A 388 -4.86 3.27 -32.24
CA ALA A 388 -4.03 2.86 -33.37
C ALA A 388 -4.85 2.17 -34.45
N GLU A 389 -4.27 2.02 -35.64
CA GLU A 389 -4.73 1.09 -36.66
C GLU A 389 -4.23 -0.32 -36.32
N LEU A 390 -5.13 -1.31 -36.33
CA LEU A 390 -4.76 -2.72 -36.34
C LEU A 390 -4.24 -3.06 -37.73
N SER A 391 -2.92 -3.07 -37.92
CA SER A 391 -2.31 -3.25 -39.24
C SER A 391 -2.25 -4.71 -39.67
N TYR A 392 -1.82 -5.58 -38.74
CA TYR A 392 -1.61 -7.00 -39.03
C TYR A 392 -1.82 -7.87 -37.80
N VAL A 393 -2.39 -9.05 -37.99
CA VAL A 393 -2.57 -10.06 -36.93
C VAL A 393 -1.84 -11.34 -37.30
N ASP A 394 -0.85 -11.72 -36.47
CA ASP A 394 -0.11 -12.98 -36.60
C ASP A 394 -0.24 -13.82 -35.33
N GLY A 395 -1.13 -14.82 -35.38
CA GLY A 395 -1.39 -15.70 -34.26
C GLY A 395 -1.92 -14.95 -33.04
N TYR A 396 -1.05 -14.75 -32.04
CA TYR A 396 -1.36 -14.04 -30.78
C TYR A 396 -0.61 -12.69 -30.67
N LEU A 397 -0.16 -12.16 -31.81
CA LEU A 397 0.49 -10.87 -31.93
C LEU A 397 -0.34 -9.94 -32.81
N ALA A 398 -0.52 -8.71 -32.35
CA ALA A 398 -1.16 -7.64 -33.10
C ALA A 398 -0.13 -6.54 -33.37
N GLU A 399 0.06 -6.19 -34.63
CA GLU A 399 0.86 -5.04 -35.06
C GLU A 399 -0.04 -3.81 -35.17
N LEU A 400 0.35 -2.76 -34.47
CA LEU A 400 -0.34 -1.49 -34.41
C LEU A 400 0.46 -0.42 -35.15
N GLN A 401 -0.22 0.32 -36.04
CA GLN A 401 0.32 1.45 -36.80
C GLN A 401 -0.39 2.75 -36.42
N ASP A 402 0.23 3.88 -36.77
CA ASP A 402 -0.26 5.23 -36.44
C ASP A 402 -0.56 5.38 -34.94
N VAL A 403 0.29 4.76 -34.13
CA VAL A 403 0.05 4.57 -32.69
C VAL A 403 0.14 5.90 -31.97
N VAL A 404 -0.91 6.20 -31.22
CA VAL A 404 -0.96 7.29 -30.25
C VAL A 404 -1.24 6.73 -28.87
N HIS A 405 -0.33 6.99 -27.94
CA HIS A 405 -0.38 6.53 -26.57
C HIS A 405 -0.83 7.67 -25.65
N LEU A 406 -1.71 7.37 -24.70
CA LEU A 406 -2.11 8.32 -23.67
C LEU A 406 -1.01 8.43 -22.60
N ASP A 407 -0.34 9.58 -22.55
CA ASP A 407 0.69 9.89 -21.56
C ASP A 407 0.41 11.25 -20.91
N ASN A 408 0.27 11.26 -19.58
CA ASN A 408 -0.04 12.45 -18.77
C ASN A 408 -1.25 13.23 -19.33
N ASN A 409 -2.34 12.51 -19.66
CA ASN A 409 -3.57 13.04 -20.27
C ASN A 409 -3.41 13.63 -21.68
N TYR A 410 -2.29 13.38 -22.36
CA TYR A 410 -2.09 13.74 -23.76
C TYR A 410 -1.97 12.51 -24.64
N TRP A 411 -2.63 12.54 -25.80
CA TRP A 411 -2.36 11.59 -26.88
C TRP A 411 -1.05 11.98 -27.56
N LYS A 412 -0.05 11.10 -27.49
CA LYS A 412 1.28 11.31 -28.08
C LYS A 412 1.56 10.23 -29.12
N SER A 413 1.92 10.65 -30.32
CA SER A 413 2.36 9.73 -31.37
C SER A 413 3.63 9.00 -30.94
N THR A 414 3.68 7.72 -31.22
CA THR A 414 4.83 6.84 -30.97
C THR A 414 5.09 5.98 -32.20
N ASN A 415 6.18 5.23 -32.18
CA ASN A 415 6.48 4.24 -33.21
C ASN A 415 5.43 3.12 -33.21
N ASP A 416 5.34 2.42 -34.34
CA ASP A 416 4.61 1.17 -34.48
C ASP A 416 4.96 0.19 -33.36
N LEU A 417 3.95 -0.58 -32.94
CA LEU A 417 4.03 -1.39 -31.74
C LEU A 417 3.46 -2.78 -32.01
N THR A 418 4.21 -3.82 -31.68
CA THR A 418 3.71 -5.20 -31.67
C THR A 418 3.36 -5.58 -30.24
N LEU A 419 2.12 -5.98 -30.01
CA LEU A 419 1.62 -6.38 -28.70
C LEU A 419 1.09 -7.81 -28.73
N SER A 420 1.19 -8.50 -27.60
CA SER A 420 0.57 -9.81 -27.43
C SER A 420 -0.90 -9.68 -27.04
N PHE A 421 -1.72 -10.64 -27.46
CA PHE A 421 -3.10 -10.81 -26.99
C PHE A 421 -3.40 -12.31 -26.77
N SER A 422 -4.58 -12.62 -26.26
CA SER A 422 -5.00 -14.00 -26.01
C SER A 422 -6.50 -14.19 -26.21
N ASN A 423 -7.01 -15.42 -26.12
CA ASN A 423 -8.45 -15.69 -26.15
C ASN A 423 -9.18 -15.07 -24.94
N SER A 424 -8.47 -14.69 -23.89
CA SER A 424 -9.01 -13.96 -22.74
C SER A 424 -9.05 -12.44 -22.93
N THR A 425 -8.45 -11.91 -23.99
CA THR A 425 -8.60 -10.49 -24.35
C THR A 425 -10.06 -10.21 -24.69
N ASN A 426 -10.65 -9.20 -24.04
CA ASN A 426 -12.00 -8.77 -24.39
C ASN A 426 -11.92 -7.92 -25.67
N ALA A 427 -12.47 -8.41 -26.76
CA ALA A 427 -12.44 -7.70 -28.04
C ALA A 427 -13.86 -7.43 -28.52
N GLU A 428 -14.12 -6.18 -28.86
CA GLU A 428 -15.40 -5.70 -29.34
C GLU A 428 -15.21 -4.80 -30.56
N VAL A 429 -16.21 -4.78 -31.43
CA VAL A 429 -16.26 -3.89 -32.59
C VAL A 429 -17.60 -3.17 -32.66
N ASN A 430 -17.57 -1.90 -33.04
CA ASN A 430 -18.78 -1.10 -33.25
C ASN A 430 -19.58 -1.61 -34.46
N TYR A 431 -20.83 -2.00 -34.22
CA TYR A 431 -21.76 -2.49 -35.23
C TYR A 431 -23.10 -1.80 -35.07
N ASN A 432 -23.54 -1.05 -36.09
CA ASN A 432 -24.72 -0.16 -35.98
C ASN A 432 -24.61 0.75 -34.75
N ASN A 433 -25.57 0.72 -33.83
CA ASN A 433 -25.55 1.55 -32.62
C ASN A 433 -25.06 0.79 -31.38
N SER A 434 -24.58 -0.44 -31.51
CA SER A 434 -24.07 -1.24 -30.39
C SER A 434 -22.63 -1.71 -30.64
N THR A 435 -22.09 -2.48 -29.71
CA THR A 435 -20.90 -3.32 -29.94
C THR A 435 -21.29 -4.76 -30.22
N ILE A 436 -20.39 -5.51 -30.86
CA ILE A 436 -20.43 -6.97 -30.91
C ILE A 436 -19.09 -7.51 -30.38
N ARG A 437 -19.16 -8.54 -29.54
CA ARG A 437 -17.98 -9.25 -29.06
C ARG A 437 -17.45 -10.19 -30.13
N ILE A 438 -16.12 -10.19 -30.30
CA ILE A 438 -15.41 -11.07 -31.22
C ILE A 438 -14.44 -11.97 -30.47
N ILE A 439 -14.06 -13.10 -31.08
CA ILE A 439 -13.07 -14.04 -30.56
C ILE A 439 -11.70 -13.64 -31.11
N PRO A 440 -10.76 -13.12 -30.30
CA PRO A 440 -9.55 -12.48 -30.81
C PRO A 440 -8.73 -13.35 -31.78
N ASN A 441 -8.49 -14.62 -31.46
CA ASN A 441 -7.64 -15.48 -32.29
C ASN A 441 -8.30 -15.96 -33.60
N MET A 442 -9.62 -15.79 -33.74
CA MET A 442 -10.37 -16.24 -34.92
C MET A 442 -10.76 -15.06 -35.80
N ASP A 443 -11.19 -13.97 -35.18
CA ASP A 443 -11.94 -12.92 -35.86
C ASP A 443 -11.09 -11.66 -36.08
N LEU A 444 -10.06 -11.40 -35.26
CA LEU A 444 -9.33 -10.13 -35.27
C LEU A 444 -8.67 -9.83 -36.63
N ILE A 445 -8.21 -10.87 -37.34
CA ILE A 445 -7.65 -10.76 -38.70
C ILE A 445 -8.64 -10.17 -39.72
N ALA A 446 -9.95 -10.34 -39.52
CA ALA A 446 -10.96 -9.76 -40.41
C ALA A 446 -11.13 -8.24 -40.23
N TYR A 447 -10.49 -7.68 -39.20
CA TYR A 447 -10.54 -6.27 -38.85
C TYR A 447 -9.17 -5.59 -38.97
N GLU A 448 -8.23 -6.19 -39.70
CA GLU A 448 -7.06 -5.45 -40.17
C GLU A 448 -7.51 -4.17 -40.90
N THR A 449 -6.74 -3.09 -40.78
CA THR A 449 -7.04 -1.71 -41.19
C THR A 449 -8.05 -0.95 -40.33
N TYR A 450 -8.65 -1.58 -39.31
CA TYR A 450 -9.56 -0.88 -38.41
C TYR A 450 -8.79 -0.11 -37.34
N TYR A 451 -9.24 1.11 -37.07
CA TYR A 451 -8.78 1.87 -35.91
C TYR A 451 -9.53 1.46 -34.65
N GLY A 452 -8.84 1.44 -33.52
CA GLY A 452 -9.44 1.06 -32.25
C GLY A 452 -8.67 1.55 -31.04
N TYR A 453 -9.29 1.37 -29.88
CA TYR A 453 -8.62 1.53 -28.59
C TYR A 453 -8.11 0.18 -28.09
N PHE A 454 -6.89 0.19 -27.57
CA PHE A 454 -6.21 -0.96 -27.01
C PHE A 454 -5.82 -0.63 -25.58
N TYR A 455 -6.44 -1.31 -24.62
CA TYR A 455 -6.03 -1.24 -23.22
C TYR A 455 -5.05 -2.38 -22.93
N VAL A 456 -3.85 -2.01 -22.53
CA VAL A 456 -2.68 -2.88 -22.48
C VAL A 456 -2.16 -2.91 -21.06
N GLN A 457 -1.77 -4.09 -20.60
CA GLN A 457 -1.13 -4.27 -19.30
C GLN A 457 0.12 -5.12 -19.47
N ASP A 458 1.27 -4.62 -19.00
CA ASP A 458 2.57 -5.32 -19.08
C ASP A 458 2.89 -5.89 -20.50
N GLY A 459 2.52 -5.18 -21.57
CA GLY A 459 2.75 -5.59 -22.97
C GLY A 459 1.75 -6.60 -23.55
N HIS A 460 0.68 -6.93 -22.80
CA HIS A 460 -0.42 -7.78 -23.25
C HIS A 460 -1.73 -7.00 -23.30
N ILE A 461 -2.43 -7.05 -24.43
CA ILE A 461 -3.71 -6.39 -24.65
C ILE A 461 -4.79 -7.08 -23.81
N GLN A 462 -5.36 -6.35 -22.85
CA GLN A 462 -6.47 -6.81 -22.02
C GLN A 462 -7.82 -6.55 -22.68
N ALA A 463 -7.94 -5.44 -23.43
CA ALA A 463 -9.15 -5.10 -24.16
C ALA A 463 -8.88 -4.42 -25.51
N ILE A 464 -9.72 -4.72 -26.49
CA ILE A 464 -9.74 -4.13 -27.83
C ILE A 464 -11.15 -3.59 -28.07
N HIS A 465 -11.25 -2.33 -28.49
CA HIS A 465 -12.50 -1.74 -28.95
C HIS A 465 -12.28 -1.10 -30.33
N LEU A 466 -12.69 -1.83 -31.37
CA LEU A 466 -12.55 -1.43 -32.76
C LEU A 466 -13.69 -0.51 -33.18
N LEU A 467 -13.33 0.58 -33.83
CA LEU A 467 -14.26 1.61 -34.26
C LEU A 467 -14.69 1.41 -35.72
N LYS A 468 -15.78 2.07 -36.10
CA LYS A 468 -16.11 2.24 -37.52
C LYS A 468 -15.10 3.19 -38.16
N SER A 469 -14.85 2.99 -39.45
CA SER A 469 -13.87 3.76 -40.23
C SER A 469 -14.10 5.28 -40.22
N SER A 470 -15.31 5.75 -39.91
CA SER A 470 -15.65 7.18 -39.81
C SER A 470 -15.49 7.78 -38.42
N THR A 471 -15.29 6.95 -37.39
CA THR A 471 -15.20 7.41 -36.00
C THR A 471 -13.81 7.99 -35.74
N LYS A 472 -13.77 9.18 -35.13
CA LYS A 472 -12.52 9.86 -34.76
C LYS A 472 -12.08 9.44 -33.37
N MET A 473 -10.76 9.49 -33.13
CA MET A 473 -10.19 9.37 -31.80
C MET A 473 -10.78 10.42 -30.84
N ALA A 474 -10.89 10.04 -29.57
CA ALA A 474 -11.16 10.93 -28.46
C ALA A 474 -10.07 12.01 -28.40
N ASN A 475 -10.50 13.26 -28.32
CA ASN A 475 -9.61 14.41 -28.23
C ASN A 475 -9.80 15.19 -26.94
N GLN A 476 -10.67 14.71 -26.05
CA GLN A 476 -10.91 15.26 -24.73
C GLN A 476 -10.70 14.18 -23.67
N VAL A 477 -10.09 14.58 -22.56
CA VAL A 477 -9.96 13.75 -21.36
C VAL A 477 -10.69 14.48 -20.25
N LEU A 478 -11.69 13.82 -19.68
CA LEU A 478 -12.52 14.34 -18.61
C LEU A 478 -12.37 13.43 -17.39
N THR A 479 -12.49 13.99 -16.20
CA THR A 479 -12.62 13.23 -14.96
C THR A 479 -13.88 13.63 -14.24
N GLY A 480 -14.47 12.74 -13.43
CA GLY A 480 -15.65 13.06 -12.66
C GLY A 480 -16.05 11.94 -11.70
N VAL A 481 -17.24 12.07 -11.11
CA VAL A 481 -17.85 11.10 -10.22
C VAL A 481 -19.25 10.77 -10.74
N ILE A 482 -19.57 9.48 -10.88
CA ILE A 482 -20.90 9.03 -11.27
C ILE A 482 -21.91 9.46 -10.21
N GLU A 483 -22.87 10.27 -10.60
CA GLU A 483 -24.00 10.68 -9.76
C GLU A 483 -25.15 9.68 -9.86
N ASN A 484 -25.42 9.19 -11.06
CA ASN A 484 -26.54 8.29 -11.34
C ASN A 484 -26.19 7.32 -12.48
N VAL A 485 -26.73 6.10 -12.41
CA VAL A 485 -26.55 5.05 -13.43
C VAL A 485 -27.92 4.60 -13.90
N ASN A 486 -28.20 4.79 -15.20
CA ASN A 486 -29.36 4.23 -15.85
C ASN A 486 -28.96 3.02 -16.69
N ALA A 487 -28.83 1.86 -16.03
CA ALA A 487 -28.42 0.62 -16.69
C ALA A 487 -29.36 0.17 -17.82
N SER A 488 -30.64 0.57 -17.80
CA SER A 488 -31.61 0.19 -18.84
C SER A 488 -31.45 0.98 -20.14
N ARG A 489 -30.85 2.16 -20.07
CA ARG A 489 -30.56 3.04 -21.21
C ARG A 489 -29.06 3.12 -21.49
N GLU A 490 -28.25 2.36 -20.75
CA GLU A 490 -26.78 2.43 -20.81
C GLU A 490 -26.27 3.87 -20.74
N GLU A 491 -26.82 4.64 -19.79
CA GLU A 491 -26.50 6.06 -19.60
C GLU A 491 -26.01 6.32 -18.17
N ILE A 492 -25.12 7.30 -18.02
CA ILE A 492 -24.70 7.81 -16.71
C ILE A 492 -24.81 9.34 -16.63
N ASP A 493 -25.04 9.83 -15.42
CA ASP A 493 -24.85 11.24 -15.07
C ASP A 493 -23.57 11.37 -14.25
N VAL A 494 -22.75 12.37 -14.57
CA VAL A 494 -21.43 12.57 -13.96
C VAL A 494 -21.33 13.98 -13.41
N LYS A 495 -20.98 14.11 -12.12
CA LYS A 495 -20.75 15.40 -11.45
C LYS A 495 -19.27 15.61 -11.15
N ASN A 496 -18.92 16.82 -10.70
CA ASN A 496 -17.55 17.23 -10.40
C ASN A 496 -16.62 17.06 -11.61
N VAL A 497 -17.13 17.37 -12.80
CA VAL A 497 -16.43 17.12 -14.05
C VAL A 497 -15.31 18.13 -14.22
N SER A 498 -14.10 17.63 -14.44
CA SER A 498 -12.94 18.42 -14.83
C SER A 498 -12.44 18.00 -16.20
N GLN A 499 -12.20 18.97 -17.08
CA GLN A 499 -11.62 18.74 -18.40
C GLN A 499 -10.12 19.04 -18.39
N TRP A 500 -9.32 18.12 -18.94
CA TRP A 500 -7.91 18.39 -19.20
C TRP A 500 -7.76 19.33 -20.40
N PHE A 501 -7.11 20.47 -20.18
CA PHE A 501 -6.86 21.44 -21.24
C PHE A 501 -5.50 22.12 -21.02
N ASN A 502 -4.60 22.01 -22.00
CA ASN A 502 -3.29 22.69 -22.00
C ASN A 502 -2.49 22.56 -20.69
N GLY A 503 -2.51 21.37 -20.07
CA GLY A 503 -1.65 21.05 -18.93
C GLY A 503 -2.27 21.35 -17.57
N THR A 504 -3.56 21.69 -17.53
CA THR A 504 -4.29 21.95 -16.30
C THR A 504 -5.71 21.36 -16.38
N TRP A 505 -6.28 21.03 -15.24
CA TRP A 505 -7.67 20.60 -15.12
C TRP A 505 -8.58 21.82 -14.94
N LEU A 506 -9.51 22.02 -15.87
CA LEU A 506 -10.52 23.06 -15.79
C LEU A 506 -11.83 22.48 -15.28
N ASP A 507 -12.49 23.16 -14.35
CA ASP A 507 -13.86 22.82 -13.95
C ASP A 507 -14.80 22.90 -15.17
N SER A 508 -15.63 21.88 -15.34
CA SER A 508 -16.61 21.73 -16.42
C SER A 508 -18.00 21.35 -15.90
N GLY A 509 -18.23 21.43 -14.58
CA GLY A 509 -19.55 21.22 -13.97
C GLY A 509 -19.99 19.76 -13.96
N SER A 510 -21.10 19.45 -14.64
CA SER A 510 -21.66 18.09 -14.73
C SER A 510 -22.05 17.72 -16.17
N LEU A 511 -22.12 16.42 -16.44
CA LEU A 511 -22.60 15.83 -17.67
C LEU A 511 -23.84 14.98 -17.37
N ASN A 512 -24.87 15.09 -18.19
CA ASN A 512 -26.11 14.31 -18.03
C ASN A 512 -26.33 13.43 -19.25
N ASN A 513 -26.86 12.22 -19.03
CA ASN A 513 -27.16 11.21 -20.07
C ASN A 513 -25.95 10.91 -20.97
N VAL A 514 -24.77 10.67 -20.37
CA VAL A 514 -23.61 10.19 -21.11
C VAL A 514 -23.88 8.77 -21.59
N GLU A 515 -23.98 8.59 -22.90
CA GLU A 515 -24.25 7.31 -23.57
C GLU A 515 -23.06 6.35 -23.50
N LEU A 516 -23.34 5.07 -23.20
CA LEU A 516 -22.34 4.02 -23.03
C LEU A 516 -22.45 2.87 -24.03
N GLU A 517 -23.45 2.85 -24.94
CA GLU A 517 -23.73 1.73 -25.87
C GLU A 517 -22.54 1.31 -26.76
N GLN A 518 -21.62 2.24 -27.02
CA GLN A 518 -20.38 2.01 -27.79
C GLN A 518 -19.13 2.43 -27.01
N THR A 519 -19.17 2.28 -25.68
CA THR A 519 -18.07 2.65 -24.79
C THR A 519 -17.35 1.41 -24.27
N LEU A 520 -16.03 1.37 -24.38
CA LEU A 520 -15.20 0.42 -23.65
C LEU A 520 -15.11 0.85 -22.18
N ILE A 521 -15.73 0.09 -21.27
CA ILE A 521 -15.73 0.39 -19.84
C ILE A 521 -14.72 -0.52 -19.13
N ILE A 522 -13.76 0.08 -18.43
CA ILE A 522 -12.71 -0.63 -17.71
C ILE A 522 -12.73 -0.23 -16.24
N LYS A 523 -12.87 -1.20 -15.35
CA LYS A 523 -12.79 -1.03 -13.90
C LYS A 523 -11.76 -1.98 -13.33
N ASP A 524 -10.85 -1.46 -12.52
CA ASP A 524 -9.82 -2.28 -11.87
C ASP A 524 -8.98 -3.13 -12.87
N GLY A 525 -8.78 -2.60 -14.08
CA GLY A 525 -8.07 -3.27 -15.18
C GLY A 525 -8.81 -4.44 -15.83
N LYS A 526 -10.13 -4.50 -15.68
CA LYS A 526 -11.02 -5.49 -16.31
C LYS A 526 -12.14 -4.77 -17.06
N VAL A 527 -12.55 -5.33 -18.20
CA VAL A 527 -13.75 -4.86 -18.91
C VAL A 527 -14.98 -5.21 -18.10
N ILE A 528 -15.90 -4.26 -17.96
CA ILE A 528 -17.17 -4.43 -17.25
C ILE A 528 -18.33 -3.92 -18.10
N GLU A 529 -19.53 -4.37 -17.76
CA GLU A 529 -20.77 -3.89 -18.37
C GLU A 529 -21.27 -2.59 -17.70
N PRO A 530 -22.07 -1.75 -18.38
CA PRO A 530 -22.68 -0.55 -17.79
C PRO A 530 -23.45 -0.84 -16.48
N SER A 531 -24.09 -2.01 -16.39
CA SER A 531 -24.83 -2.44 -15.20
C SER A 531 -23.98 -2.67 -13.95
N GLN A 532 -22.65 -2.74 -14.08
CA GLN A 532 -21.71 -2.94 -12.98
C GLN A 532 -21.17 -1.61 -12.42
N LEU A 533 -21.47 -0.48 -13.09
CA LEU A 533 -21.20 0.86 -12.59
C LEU A 533 -22.06 1.17 -11.37
N LYS A 534 -21.51 1.97 -10.46
CA LYS A 534 -22.19 2.36 -9.24
C LYS A 534 -22.14 3.87 -9.07
N GLN A 535 -23.14 4.40 -8.38
CA GLN A 535 -23.06 5.76 -7.85
C GLN A 535 -21.77 5.90 -7.03
N SER A 536 -21.16 7.09 -7.11
CA SER A 536 -19.89 7.44 -6.48
C SER A 536 -18.64 6.78 -7.09
N ASP A 537 -18.78 5.95 -8.12
CA ASP A 537 -17.63 5.49 -8.92
C ASP A 537 -16.92 6.71 -9.54
N ARG A 538 -15.59 6.71 -9.51
CA ARG A 538 -14.79 7.78 -10.11
C ARG A 538 -14.42 7.40 -11.51
N VAL A 539 -14.58 8.35 -12.42
CA VAL A 539 -14.45 8.06 -13.84
C VAL A 539 -13.45 8.96 -14.53
N VAL A 540 -12.83 8.40 -15.56
CA VAL A 540 -12.09 9.11 -16.61
C VAL A 540 -12.79 8.81 -17.92
N LEU A 541 -13.24 9.86 -18.62
CA LEU A 541 -13.92 9.75 -19.89
C LEU A 541 -12.99 10.21 -21.01
N PHE A 542 -12.83 9.37 -22.02
CA PHE A 542 -12.16 9.73 -23.27
C PHE A 542 -13.22 10.01 -24.32
N THR A 543 -13.46 11.28 -24.58
CA THR A 543 -14.57 11.74 -25.41
C THR A 543 -14.10 12.49 -26.64
N ASN A 544 -14.97 12.56 -27.64
CA ASN A 544 -14.84 13.53 -28.72
C ASN A 544 -15.45 14.90 -28.33
N ASN A 545 -15.39 15.89 -29.22
CA ASN A 545 -15.97 17.22 -29.01
C ASN A 545 -17.50 17.25 -28.78
N SER A 546 -18.21 16.17 -29.12
CA SER A 546 -19.64 16.01 -28.88
C SER A 546 -19.93 15.26 -27.58
N PHE A 547 -18.90 14.98 -26.76
CA PHE A 547 -18.99 14.22 -25.52
C PHE A 547 -19.43 12.76 -25.68
N ASN A 548 -19.32 12.20 -26.89
CA ASN A 548 -19.49 10.76 -27.07
C ASN A 548 -18.28 10.06 -26.43
N THR A 549 -18.54 9.20 -25.46
CA THR A 549 -17.50 8.47 -24.75
C THR A 549 -17.08 7.26 -25.58
N HIS A 550 -15.78 7.07 -25.74
CA HIS A 550 -15.22 5.88 -26.39
C HIS A 550 -14.61 4.91 -25.39
N VAL A 551 -14.00 5.46 -24.34
CA VAL A 551 -13.43 4.70 -23.24
C VAL A 551 -13.84 5.37 -21.93
N LEU A 552 -14.35 4.57 -21.00
CA LEU A 552 -14.67 4.96 -19.64
C LEU A 552 -13.80 4.14 -18.69
N LEU A 553 -12.90 4.78 -17.98
CA LEU A 553 -12.12 4.13 -16.93
C LEU A 553 -12.75 4.43 -15.58
N VAL A 554 -12.84 3.42 -14.73
CA VAL A 554 -13.38 3.52 -13.38
C VAL A 554 -12.26 3.25 -12.38
N ASN A 555 -11.99 4.26 -11.55
CA ASN A 555 -10.94 4.29 -10.52
C ASN A 555 -11.50 4.13 -9.11
#